data_AF-A0A9R1Q2R2-F1
#
_entry.id   AF-A0A9R1Q2R2-F1
#
_cell.length_a   1.000
_cell.length_b   1.000
_cell.length_c   1.000
_cell.angle_alpha   90.00
_cell.angle_beta   90.00
_cell.angle_gamma   90.00
#
_symmetry.space_group_name_H-M   'P 1'
#
loop_
_entity.id
_entity.type
_entity.pdbx_description
1 polymer ?
#
loop_
_entity_poly.entity_id
_entity_poly.type
_entity_poly.pdbx_seq_one_letter_code
_entity_poly.pdbx_strand_id
1 'polypeptide(L)' 'MDEVLSGVAETIKNFAVIYLVDITEVPDFNTMYELYDPSTVMFFFRNKHIRKGRGLVIASKDYSTKYRY' A
#
# COMPACT_ATOMS: atom_id res chain seq x y z
N MET A 1 3.92 4.33 -10.03
CA MET A 1 3.85 3.40 -8.87
C MET A 1 3.53 2.00 -9.37
N ASP A 2 2.57 1.89 -10.27
CA ASP A 2 2.08 0.64 -10.86
C ASP A 2 3.16 -0.16 -11.59
N GLU A 3 4.06 0.50 -12.31
CA GLU A 3 5.21 -0.17 -12.96
C GLU A 3 6.12 -0.89 -11.95
N VAL A 4 6.35 -0.28 -10.78
CA VAL A 4 7.17 -0.89 -9.71
C VAL A 4 6.45 -2.10 -9.12
N LEU A 5 5.14 -2.00 -8.90
CA LEU A 5 4.33 -3.09 -8.39
C LEU A 5 4.26 -4.25 -9.39
N SER A 6 4.10 -3.95 -10.67
CA SER A 6 4.10 -4.93 -11.76
C SER A 6 5.44 -5.67 -11.86
N GLY A 7 6.57 -4.94 -11.79
CA GLY A 7 7.91 -5.55 -11.84
C GLY A 7 8.21 -6.49 -10.66
N VAL A 8 7.60 -6.25 -9.50
CA VAL A 8 7.80 -7.06 -8.29
C VAL A 8 6.74 -8.17 -8.15
N ALA A 9 5.60 -8.06 -8.85
CA ALA A 9 4.46 -8.97 -8.71
C ALA A 9 4.85 -10.45 -8.82
N GLU A 10 5.67 -10.81 -9.80
CA GLU A 10 6.10 -12.20 -10.01
C GLU A 10 6.99 -12.73 -8.88
N THR A 11 7.83 -11.86 -8.31
CA THR A 11 8.76 -12.25 -7.24
C THR A 11 8.07 -12.49 -5.90
N ILE A 12 6.96 -11.78 -5.63
CA ILE A 12 6.25 -11.85 -4.35
C ILE A 12 5.01 -12.74 -4.39
N LYS A 13 4.70 -13.38 -5.51
CA LYS A 13 3.47 -14.16 -5.72
C LYS A 13 3.21 -15.26 -4.68
N ASN A 14 4.27 -15.80 -4.07
CA ASN A 14 4.16 -16.84 -3.03
C ASN A 14 3.79 -16.28 -1.65
N PHE A 15 3.92 -14.96 -1.45
CA PHE A 15 3.75 -14.28 -0.15
C PHE A 15 2.65 -13.23 -0.16
N ALA A 16 2.38 -12.61 -1.32
CA ALA A 16 1.45 -11.51 -1.46
C ALA A 16 0.76 -11.54 -2.82
N VAL A 17 -0.47 -11.01 -2.85
CA VAL A 17 -1.25 -10.77 -4.06
C VAL A 17 -1.51 -9.27 -4.16
N ILE A 18 -1.35 -8.71 -5.35
CA ILE A 18 -1.57 -7.29 -5.62
C ILE A 18 -2.91 -7.15 -6.34
N TYR A 19 -3.75 -6.24 -5.84
CA TYR A 19 -4.99 -5.85 -6.48
C TYR A 19 -4.95 -4.37 -6.82
N LEU A 20 -5.46 -4.03 -8.01
CA LEU A 20 -5.67 -2.66 -8.44
C LEU A 20 -7.15 -2.34 -8.26
N VAL A 21 -7.45 -1.23 -7.61
CA VAL A 21 -8.81 -0.76 -7.36
C VAL A 21 -8.90 0.68 -7.84
N ASP A 22 -9.88 0.97 -8.69
CA ASP A 22 -10.20 2.33 -9.11
C ASP A 22 -11.14 2.99 -8.09
N ILE A 23 -10.68 4.08 -7.48
CA ILE A 23 -11.42 4.86 -6.48
C ILE A 23 -12.62 5.64 -7.04
N THR A 24 -12.69 5.79 -8.38
CA THR A 24 -13.81 6.41 -9.07
C THR A 24 -14.93 5.41 -9.35
N GLU A 25 -14.57 4.15 -9.64
CA GLU A 25 -15.54 3.07 -9.84
C GLU A 25 -16.05 2.50 -8.51
N VAL A 26 -15.20 2.45 -7.47
CA VAL A 26 -15.55 1.91 -6.14
C VAL A 26 -15.31 2.95 -5.06
N PRO A 27 -16.24 3.90 -4.85
CA PRO A 27 -16.04 5.01 -3.90
C PRO A 27 -16.33 4.64 -2.43
N ASP A 28 -16.93 3.48 -2.18
CA ASP A 28 -17.46 3.07 -0.86
C ASP A 28 -16.41 3.08 0.26
N PHE A 29 -15.14 2.91 -0.10
CA PHE A 29 -14.03 2.82 0.85
C PHE A 29 -13.28 4.15 1.03
N ASN A 30 -13.59 5.17 0.23
CA ASN A 30 -12.82 6.42 0.19
C ASN A 30 -12.90 7.17 1.53
N THR A 31 -14.09 7.28 2.12
CA THR A 31 -14.27 7.93 3.43
C THR A 31 -13.69 7.09 4.57
N MET A 32 -13.86 5.75 4.54
CA MET A 32 -13.40 4.88 5.63
C MET A 32 -11.87 4.80 5.74
N TYR A 33 -11.16 4.83 4.61
CA TYR A 33 -9.70 4.76 4.57
C TYR A 33 -9.03 6.09 4.24
N GLU A 34 -9.79 7.18 4.17
CA GLU A 34 -9.28 8.53 3.90
C GLU A 34 -8.47 8.59 2.58
N LEU A 35 -9.00 7.98 1.52
CA LEU A 35 -8.37 7.91 0.19
C LEU A 35 -8.50 9.24 -0.57
N TYR A 36 -7.79 10.26 -0.10
CA TYR A 36 -7.76 11.59 -0.72
C TYR A 36 -6.55 11.81 -1.62
N ASP A 37 -5.51 10.97 -1.47
CA ASP A 37 -4.30 11.01 -2.26
C ASP A 37 -4.52 10.37 -3.65
N PRO A 38 -3.79 10.83 -4.69
CA PRO A 38 -3.96 10.31 -6.05
C PRO A 38 -3.58 8.83 -6.22
N SER A 39 -2.80 8.27 -5.29
CA SER A 39 -2.46 6.85 -5.26
C SER A 39 -2.13 6.43 -3.83
N THR A 40 -2.76 5.38 -3.33
CA THR A 40 -2.52 4.85 -1.98
C THR A 40 -2.30 3.34 -2.04
N VAL A 41 -1.28 2.84 -1.34
CA VAL A 41 -1.01 1.40 -1.22
C VAL A 41 -1.26 0.96 0.21
N MET A 42 -2.16 -0.01 0.37
CA MET A 42 -2.55 -0.57 1.66
C MET A 42 -2.16 -2.04 1.74
N PHE A 43 -1.83 -2.51 2.95
CA PHE A 43 -1.45 -3.90 3.19
C PHE A 43 -2.51 -4.57 4.06
N PHE A 44 -2.96 -5.75 3.65
CA PHE A 44 -3.91 -6.57 4.40
C PHE A 44 -3.33 -7.96 4.62
N PHE A 45 -3.50 -8.49 5.84
CA PHE A 45 -3.13 -9.87 6.16
C PHE A 45 -4.20 -10.51 7.04
N ARG A 46 -4.73 -11.66 6.62
CA ARG A 46 -5.81 -12.38 7.33
C ARG A 46 -6.99 -11.46 7.70
N ASN A 47 -7.47 -10.68 6.73
CA ASN A 47 -8.57 -9.72 6.86
C ASN A 47 -8.32 -8.56 7.86
N LYS A 48 -7.07 -8.32 8.24
CA LYS A 48 -6.68 -7.18 9.07
C LYS A 48 -5.85 -6.20 8.25
N HIS A 49 -6.20 -4.91 8.32
CA HIS A 49 -5.42 -3.83 7.76
C HIS A 49 -4.12 -3.64 8.56
N ILE A 50 -2.97 -3.77 7.90
CA ILE A 50 -1.65 -3.59 8.49
C ILE A 50 -1.26 -2.11 8.35
N ARG A 51 -1.17 -1.42 9.49
CA ARG A 51 -0.64 -0.05 9.55
C ARG A 51 0.86 -0.07 9.85
N LYS A 52 1.61 0.86 9.26
CA LYS A 52 2.97 1.15 9.71
C LYS A 52 2.90 1.91 11.04
N GLY A 53 3.61 1.44 12.06
CA GLY A 53 3.56 2.03 13.40
C GLY A 53 4.38 1.26 14.43
N ARG A 54 4.76 1.93 15.53
CA ARG A 54 5.51 1.31 16.62
C ARG A 54 4.67 0.17 17.22
N GLY A 55 5.23 -1.05 17.20
CA GLY A 55 4.58 -2.25 17.75
C GLY A 55 3.71 -3.05 16.78
N LEU A 56 3.56 -2.65 15.51
CA LEU A 56 2.85 -3.44 14.50
C LEU A 56 3.78 -3.86 13.35
N VAL A 57 4.14 -2.93 12.47
CA VAL A 57 5.14 -3.12 11.41
C VAL A 57 5.94 -1.84 11.29
N ILE A 58 7.28 -1.96 11.28
CA ILE A 58 8.20 -0.85 11.11
C ILE A 58 8.79 -0.94 9.69
N ALA A 59 8.82 0.17 8.96
CA ALA A 59 9.49 0.22 7.67
C ALA A 59 11.01 0.14 7.87
N SER A 60 11.71 -0.66 7.06
CA SER A 60 13.17 -0.82 7.15
C SER A 60 13.95 0.44 6.78
N LYS A 61 13.28 1.45 6.21
CA LYS A 61 13.85 2.75 5.86
C LYS A 61 12.90 3.84 6.37
N ASP A 62 13.48 4.93 6.87
CA ASP A 62 12.71 6.12 7.20
C ASP A 62 12.33 6.85 5.91
N TYR A 63 11.08 7.26 5.77
CA TYR A 63 10.58 8.02 4.62
C TYR A 63 10.10 9.41 5.02
N SER A 64 10.39 9.86 6.26
CA SER A 64 10.04 11.18 6.78
C SER A 64 10.75 12.32 6.04
N THR A 65 11.93 12.05 5.48
CA THR A 65 12.74 13.01 4.73
C THR A 65 12.95 12.52 3.29
N LYS A 66 12.94 13.46 2.34
CA LYS A 66 13.29 13.15 0.96
C LYS A 66 14.81 12.99 0.89
N TYR A 67 15.28 11.79 0.55
CA TYR A 67 16.69 11.56 0.22
C TYR A 67 16.98 12.25 -1.12
N ARG A 68 17.44 13.50 -1.05
CA ARG A 68 17.98 14.25 -2.17
C ARG A 68 19.41 14.61 -1.79
N TYR A 69 20.36 14.13 -2.60
CA TYR A 69 21.77 14.50 -2.51
C TYR A 69 22.01 15.85 -3.18
#